data_AF-A0A2V5M7L5-F1
#
_entry.id   AF-A0A2V5M7L5-F1
#
_cell.length_a   1.000
_cell.length_b   1.000
_cell.length_c   1.000
_cell.angle_alpha   90.00
_cell.angle_beta   90.00
_cell.angle_gamma   90.00
#
_symmetry.space_group_name_H-M   'P 1'
#
loop_
_entity.id
_entity.type
_entity.pdbx_description
1 polymer ?
#
loop_
_entity_poly.entity_id
_entity_poly.type
_entity_poly.pdbx_seq_one_letter_code
_entity_poly.pdbx_strand_id
1 'polypeptide(L)'
;MKNFYVRFVRSLLFSLDPETAHRLTIELLRAASHFDFALHWLRFFQPPSKPKTLFGLNFPNPIGLAAGLDKNGVALPAWAALGFGFVEIGTVTAKAQPGNPKPRIFRLPEQQALINRLGFNNDGADVVAERLRKLRESRRWPAIPVGINIGKSRVTPLEWATDDYLYSFRLLRDFADYITLNVSSPNTPGLRELQEPRKLSELLHAIGNEPDATTKPVLVKISPDLSPVELETALGVCAENGVAGIIATNTTLDHSSVPPESDEEGGLSGAPLREKATALVRDIVAKSTIPVIASGGICDAESAREKFEVGAQLVQLYTGFIYRGPKLSRKILKFTEPLMYRRGWRRVQRSIFRVPLGPMVAKIDHDRAREIQQRYANSTAGYAKYANIEPWLRLNRERVQDLNLQRSAPKRVLDLGCGGGFFLFILKNLGHSVLGLDIERVVLFTELLELFEVPRVVWKISAFEPLPDLGQKFDWVTA
;
A
#
# COMPACT_ATOMS: atom_id res chain seq x y z
N MET A 1 19.08 0.21 -5.18
CA MET A 1 19.33 0.68 -6.56
C MET A 1 18.06 1.28 -7.16
N LYS A 2 18.13 2.50 -7.74
CA LYS A 2 16.99 3.13 -8.44
C LYS A 2 16.63 2.26 -9.67
N ASN A 3 15.35 1.92 -9.85
CA ASN A 3 14.88 1.11 -11.00
C ASN A 3 15.02 1.90 -12.32
N PHE A 4 15.13 1.21 -13.46
CA PHE A 4 15.28 1.79 -14.81
C PHE A 4 14.37 3.00 -15.06
N TYR A 5 13.07 2.88 -14.72
CA TYR A 5 12.11 3.98 -14.81
C TYR A 5 12.59 5.25 -14.09
N VAL A 6 13.05 5.12 -12.85
CA VAL A 6 13.48 6.26 -12.02
C VAL A 6 14.75 6.91 -12.59
N ARG A 7 15.65 6.11 -13.16
CA ARG A 7 16.95 6.57 -13.66
C ARG A 7 16.83 7.27 -15.03
N PHE A 8 15.97 6.77 -15.91
CA PHE A 8 15.91 7.23 -17.30
C PHE A 8 14.59 7.94 -17.60
N VAL A 9 13.48 7.20 -17.59
CA VAL A 9 12.15 7.73 -17.99
C VAL A 9 11.73 8.90 -17.12
N ARG A 10 11.77 8.74 -15.79
CA ARG A 10 11.41 9.80 -14.85
C ARG A 10 12.34 10.99 -14.96
N SER A 11 13.65 10.76 -15.12
CA SER A 11 14.63 11.85 -15.25
C SER A 11 14.32 12.73 -16.45
N LEU A 12 13.97 12.12 -17.59
CA LEU A 12 13.55 12.83 -18.79
C LEU A 12 12.21 13.55 -18.61
N LEU A 13 11.20 12.89 -18.03
CA LEU A 13 9.89 13.53 -17.78
C LEU A 13 9.98 14.68 -16.77
N PHE A 14 10.93 14.61 -15.84
CA PHE A 14 11.13 15.62 -14.80
C PHE A 14 11.95 16.82 -15.30
N SER A 15 12.63 16.72 -16.45
CA SER A 15 13.26 17.87 -17.11
C SER A 15 12.27 18.71 -17.94
N LEU A 16 11.02 18.26 -18.08
CA LEU A 16 9.94 18.99 -18.75
C LEU A 16 9.03 19.65 -17.71
N ASP A 17 8.35 20.73 -18.10
CA ASP A 17 7.21 21.29 -17.36
C ASP A 17 6.20 20.17 -16.98
N PRO A 18 5.65 20.16 -15.75
CA PRO A 18 4.78 19.08 -15.29
C PRO A 18 3.56 18.81 -16.16
N GLU A 19 2.90 19.85 -16.66
CA GLU A 19 1.73 19.70 -17.51
C GLU A 19 2.11 19.23 -18.93
N THR A 20 3.25 19.67 -19.44
CA THR A 20 3.82 19.20 -20.71
C THR A 20 4.18 17.71 -20.65
N ALA A 21 4.87 17.28 -19.59
CA ALA A 21 5.20 15.87 -19.38
C ALA A 21 3.96 15.00 -19.25
N HIS A 22 2.93 15.50 -18.55
CA HIS A 22 1.65 14.83 -18.41
C HIS A 22 0.97 14.65 -19.76
N ARG A 23 0.82 15.72 -20.55
CA ARG A 23 0.23 15.67 -21.89
C ARG A 23 0.97 14.70 -22.80
N LEU A 24 2.31 14.78 -22.84
CA LEU A 24 3.14 13.86 -23.63
C LEU A 24 2.88 12.41 -23.23
N THR A 25 2.84 12.12 -21.93
CA THR A 25 2.59 10.76 -21.41
C THR A 25 1.21 10.25 -21.82
N ILE A 26 0.18 11.08 -21.71
CA ILE A 26 -1.19 10.72 -22.09
C ILE A 26 -1.31 10.48 -23.60
N GLU A 27 -0.70 11.33 -24.43
CA GLU A 27 -0.71 11.12 -25.89
C GLU A 27 0.03 9.84 -26.31
N LEU A 28 1.15 9.52 -25.65
CA LEU A 28 1.85 8.25 -25.89
C LEU A 28 1.01 7.04 -25.49
N LEU A 29 0.32 7.09 -24.34
CA LEU A 29 -0.57 6.02 -23.90
C LEU A 29 -1.83 5.91 -24.76
N ARG A 30 -2.36 7.04 -25.24
CA ARG A 30 -3.43 7.09 -26.23
C ARG A 30 -3.01 6.43 -27.53
N ALA A 31 -1.83 6.77 -28.07
CA ALA A 31 -1.31 6.13 -29.26
C ALA A 31 -1.12 4.61 -29.03
N ALA A 32 -0.50 4.21 -27.93
CA ALA A 32 -0.32 2.80 -27.56
C ALA A 32 -1.64 2.03 -27.45
N SER A 33 -2.73 2.70 -27.04
CA SER A 33 -4.07 2.11 -26.94
C SER A 33 -4.64 1.64 -28.28
N HIS A 34 -4.07 2.06 -29.41
CA HIS A 34 -4.48 1.69 -30.77
C HIS A 34 -3.66 0.51 -31.36
N PHE A 35 -2.63 0.02 -30.66
CA PHE A 35 -1.76 -1.06 -31.18
C PHE A 35 -1.65 -2.22 -30.20
N ASP A 36 -2.09 -3.41 -30.61
CA ASP A 36 -2.09 -4.60 -29.74
C ASP A 36 -0.69 -5.02 -29.30
N PHE A 37 0.30 -4.85 -30.18
CA PHE A 37 1.71 -5.05 -29.84
C PHE A 37 2.15 -4.13 -28.69
N ALA A 38 1.80 -2.84 -28.74
CA ALA A 38 2.14 -1.90 -27.68
C ALA A 38 1.46 -2.28 -26.36
N LEU A 39 0.17 -2.64 -26.40
CA LEU A 39 -0.56 -3.14 -25.24
C LEU A 39 0.08 -4.42 -24.68
N HIS A 40 0.51 -5.36 -25.52
CA HIS A 40 1.21 -6.56 -25.10
C HIS A 40 2.49 -6.23 -24.30
N TRP A 41 3.30 -5.28 -24.77
CA TRP A 41 4.48 -4.83 -24.02
C TRP A 41 4.13 -4.18 -22.68
N LEU A 42 3.08 -3.38 -22.61
CA LEU A 42 2.62 -2.77 -21.35
C LEU A 42 2.23 -3.84 -20.31
N ARG A 43 1.73 -5.01 -20.75
CA ARG A 43 1.39 -6.14 -19.86
C ARG A 43 2.58 -6.69 -19.08
N PHE A 44 3.81 -6.41 -19.49
CA PHE A 44 5.00 -6.74 -18.69
C PHE A 44 4.94 -6.16 -17.26
N PHE A 45 4.26 -5.02 -17.07
CA PHE A 45 4.10 -4.38 -15.77
C PHE A 45 2.96 -4.95 -14.93
N GLN A 46 2.14 -5.84 -15.47
CA GLN A 46 0.98 -6.37 -14.76
C GLN A 46 1.40 -7.02 -13.43
N PRO A 47 0.70 -6.69 -12.34
CA PRO A 47 0.90 -7.35 -11.07
C PRO A 47 0.26 -8.74 -11.07
N PRO A 48 0.60 -9.61 -10.09
CA PRO A 48 -0.17 -10.83 -9.83
C PRO A 48 -1.65 -10.50 -9.61
N SER A 49 -2.54 -11.34 -10.12
CA SER A 49 -3.98 -11.22 -9.87
C SER A 49 -4.28 -11.43 -8.39
N LYS A 50 -5.13 -10.56 -7.84
CA LYS A 50 -5.65 -10.62 -6.46
C LYS A 50 -7.11 -10.18 -6.50
N PRO A 51 -8.00 -11.01 -7.07
CA PRO A 51 -9.35 -10.59 -7.39
C PRO A 51 -10.11 -10.17 -6.14
N LYS A 52 -10.97 -9.17 -6.27
CA LYS A 52 -11.82 -8.65 -5.21
C LYS A 52 -13.16 -8.23 -5.80
N THR A 53 -14.24 -8.56 -5.12
CA THR A 53 -15.58 -8.10 -5.48
C THR A 53 -16.02 -6.99 -4.53
N LEU A 54 -16.50 -5.88 -5.08
CA LEU A 54 -16.98 -4.74 -4.33
C LEU A 54 -18.01 -3.96 -5.17
N PHE A 55 -19.06 -3.42 -4.56
CA PHE A 55 -20.14 -2.70 -5.27
C PHE A 55 -20.86 -3.54 -6.36
N GLY A 56 -20.82 -4.87 -6.26
CA GLY A 56 -21.28 -5.76 -7.34
C GLY A 56 -20.33 -5.86 -8.55
N LEU A 57 -19.15 -5.24 -8.48
CA LEU A 57 -18.13 -5.25 -9.53
C LEU A 57 -16.98 -6.20 -9.17
N ASN A 58 -16.39 -6.82 -10.20
CA ASN A 58 -15.23 -7.70 -10.05
C ASN A 58 -13.94 -6.98 -10.48
N PHE A 59 -13.06 -6.76 -9.51
CA PHE A 59 -11.74 -6.16 -9.72
C PHE A 59 -10.69 -7.26 -9.80
N PRO A 60 -9.87 -7.36 -10.86
CA PRO A 60 -8.81 -8.37 -10.95
C PRO A 60 -7.67 -8.15 -9.94
N ASN A 61 -7.55 -6.93 -9.41
CA ASN A 61 -6.72 -6.58 -8.27
C ASN A 61 -7.22 -5.27 -7.60
N PRO A 62 -6.88 -4.99 -6.33
CA PRO A 62 -7.42 -3.85 -5.60
C PRO A 62 -6.76 -2.49 -5.90
N ILE A 63 -5.91 -2.38 -6.94
CA ILE A 63 -5.13 -1.16 -7.23
C ILE A 63 -5.71 -0.45 -8.45
N GLY A 64 -6.25 0.75 -8.25
CA GLY A 64 -6.82 1.57 -9.31
C GLY A 64 -5.99 2.78 -9.69
N LEU A 65 -6.30 3.35 -10.85
CA LEU A 65 -5.85 4.68 -11.23
C LEU A 65 -6.84 5.72 -10.68
N ALA A 66 -6.32 6.74 -9.99
CA ALA A 66 -7.17 7.82 -9.46
C ALA A 66 -7.63 8.78 -10.57
N ALA A 67 -8.81 9.40 -10.38
CA ALA A 67 -9.26 10.50 -11.21
C ALA A 67 -8.24 11.65 -11.26
N GLY A 68 -8.24 12.34 -12.40
CA GLY A 68 -7.43 13.51 -12.70
C GLY A 68 -6.24 13.21 -13.62
N LEU A 69 -5.81 11.94 -13.71
CA LEU A 69 -4.70 11.56 -14.59
C LEU A 69 -5.16 11.35 -16.04
N ASP A 70 -6.22 10.58 -16.28
CA ASP A 70 -6.85 10.51 -17.60
C ASP A 70 -8.23 11.17 -17.55
N LYS A 71 -8.23 12.50 -17.61
CA LYS A 71 -9.46 13.29 -17.44
C LYS A 71 -10.51 13.02 -18.50
N ASN A 72 -10.05 12.72 -19.70
CA ASN A 72 -10.86 12.68 -20.91
C ASN A 72 -11.09 11.25 -21.43
N GLY A 73 -10.58 10.23 -20.72
CA GLY A 73 -10.74 8.81 -21.06
C GLY A 73 -10.06 8.41 -22.36
N VAL A 74 -8.90 8.99 -22.69
CA VAL A 74 -8.24 8.80 -23.99
C VAL A 74 -7.30 7.59 -24.01
N ALA A 75 -6.94 7.02 -22.86
CA ALA A 75 -5.91 5.98 -22.74
C ALA A 75 -6.36 4.74 -21.94
N LEU A 76 -7.68 4.52 -21.81
CA LEU A 76 -8.27 3.39 -21.08
C LEU A 76 -7.62 2.01 -21.36
N PRO A 77 -7.40 1.60 -22.63
CA PRO A 77 -6.78 0.30 -22.92
C PRO A 77 -5.35 0.18 -22.38
N ALA A 78 -4.55 1.25 -22.50
CA ALA A 78 -3.18 1.28 -22.02
C ALA A 78 -3.11 1.21 -20.49
N TRP A 79 -4.04 1.86 -19.77
CA TRP A 79 -4.10 1.76 -18.31
C TRP A 79 -4.42 0.34 -17.82
N ALA A 80 -5.35 -0.34 -18.49
CA ALA A 80 -5.63 -1.75 -18.20
C ALA A 80 -4.43 -2.65 -18.51
N ALA A 81 -3.76 -2.42 -19.64
CA ALA A 81 -2.56 -3.16 -20.00
C ALA A 81 -1.39 -2.93 -19.02
N LEU A 82 -1.26 -1.73 -18.44
CA LEU A 82 -0.30 -1.44 -17.37
C LEU A 82 -0.60 -2.17 -16.05
N GLY A 83 -1.76 -2.80 -15.93
CA GLY A 83 -2.11 -3.70 -14.83
C GLY A 83 -2.86 -3.07 -13.68
N PHE A 84 -3.47 -1.90 -13.90
CA PHE A 84 -4.48 -1.40 -12.96
C PHE A 84 -5.66 -2.36 -12.91
N GLY A 85 -6.19 -2.57 -11.71
CA GLY A 85 -7.40 -3.36 -11.49
C GLY A 85 -8.68 -2.60 -11.77
N PHE A 86 -8.63 -1.27 -11.80
CA PHE A 86 -9.70 -0.39 -12.27
C PHE A 86 -9.13 0.98 -12.63
N VAL A 87 -9.87 1.76 -13.40
CA VAL A 87 -9.46 3.11 -13.80
C VAL A 87 -10.60 4.07 -13.54
N GLU A 88 -10.30 5.18 -12.87
CA GLU A 88 -11.23 6.30 -12.75
C GLU A 88 -10.81 7.44 -13.67
N ILE A 89 -11.63 7.77 -14.68
CA ILE A 89 -11.43 8.92 -15.56
C ILE A 89 -12.10 10.17 -14.96
N GLY A 90 -11.86 11.33 -15.56
CA GLY A 90 -12.42 12.60 -15.11
C GLY A 90 -11.47 13.35 -14.15
N THR A 91 -11.92 14.37 -13.43
CA THR A 91 -13.32 14.81 -13.35
C THR A 91 -13.82 15.43 -14.65
N VAL A 92 -14.92 14.88 -15.18
CA VAL A 92 -15.65 15.40 -16.34
C VAL A 92 -16.75 16.34 -15.84
N THR A 93 -16.97 17.45 -16.55
CA THR A 93 -18.06 18.39 -16.24
C THR A 93 -19.06 18.42 -17.38
N ALA A 94 -20.27 18.94 -17.14
CA ALA A 94 -21.30 19.02 -18.18
C ALA A 94 -20.77 19.79 -19.40
N LYS A 95 -20.15 20.94 -19.14
CA LYS A 95 -19.58 21.83 -20.16
C LYS A 95 -18.07 21.68 -20.21
N ALA A 96 -17.51 21.74 -21.43
CA ALA A 96 -16.07 21.79 -21.61
C ALA A 96 -15.47 23.03 -20.95
N GLN A 97 -14.25 22.90 -20.41
CA GLN A 97 -13.55 24.05 -19.85
C GLN A 97 -12.02 23.87 -19.89
N PRO A 98 -11.26 24.96 -20.13
CA PRO A 98 -9.81 24.90 -20.24
C PRO A 98 -9.10 24.72 -18.89
N GLY A 99 -9.81 24.93 -17.77
CA GLY A 99 -9.29 25.00 -16.41
C GLY A 99 -8.70 26.37 -16.05
N ASN A 100 -7.99 26.45 -14.91
CA ASN A 100 -7.34 27.68 -14.47
C ASN A 100 -6.12 28.05 -15.35
N PRO A 101 -5.64 29.31 -15.34
CA PRO A 101 -4.43 29.72 -16.07
C PRO A 101 -3.18 28.91 -15.68
N LYS A 102 -2.22 28.80 -16.60
CA LYS A 102 -0.92 28.15 -16.37
C LYS A 102 0.11 29.15 -15.81
N PRO A 103 1.13 28.70 -15.05
CA PRO A 103 1.35 27.34 -14.55
C PRO A 103 0.40 26.96 -13.42
N ARG A 104 0.05 25.67 -13.34
CA ARG A 104 -1.01 25.15 -12.44
C ARG A 104 -0.76 23.74 -11.90
N ILE A 105 0.41 23.19 -12.16
CA ILE A 105 0.90 21.94 -11.60
C ILE A 105 2.36 22.17 -11.21
N PHE A 106 2.68 21.90 -9.95
CA PHE A 106 4.00 22.12 -9.37
C PHE A 106 4.49 20.79 -8.80
N ARG A 107 5.74 20.44 -9.12
CA ARG A 107 6.39 19.24 -8.56
C ARG A 107 7.23 19.64 -7.38
N LEU A 108 7.19 18.79 -6.35
CA LEU A 108 8.05 18.87 -5.18
C LEU A 108 8.81 17.54 -5.11
N PRO A 109 9.94 17.41 -5.82
CA PRO A 109 10.61 16.14 -6.00
C PRO A 109 11.11 15.50 -4.71
N GLU A 110 11.63 16.32 -3.80
CA GLU A 110 12.20 15.94 -2.51
C GLU A 110 11.10 15.35 -1.62
N GLN A 111 9.93 15.99 -1.59
CA GLN A 111 8.76 15.55 -0.82
C GLN A 111 7.93 14.47 -1.54
N GLN A 112 8.28 14.09 -2.77
CA GLN A 112 7.47 13.19 -3.62
C GLN A 112 6.00 13.63 -3.71
N ALA A 113 5.82 14.92 -3.95
CA ALA A 113 4.52 15.59 -3.87
C ALA A 113 4.22 16.43 -5.12
N LEU A 114 2.94 16.73 -5.30
CA LEU A 114 2.47 17.70 -6.31
C LEU A 114 1.50 18.65 -5.64
N ILE A 115 1.61 19.93 -5.99
CA ILE A 115 0.57 20.94 -5.76
C ILE A 115 -0.09 21.23 -7.11
N ASN A 116 -1.41 21.33 -7.15
CA ASN A 116 -2.12 21.67 -8.38
C ASN A 116 -3.34 22.54 -8.16
N ARG A 117 -3.56 23.47 -9.10
CA ARG A 117 -4.72 24.35 -9.20
C ARG A 117 -5.39 24.21 -10.56
N LEU A 118 -5.73 22.99 -10.98
CA LEU A 118 -6.19 22.73 -12.36
C LEU A 118 -7.56 23.31 -12.71
N GLY A 119 -8.52 23.30 -11.77
CA GLY A 119 -9.89 23.78 -12.00
C GLY A 119 -10.66 22.99 -13.06
N PHE A 120 -10.65 21.65 -12.97
CA PHE A 120 -11.37 20.73 -13.87
C PHE A 120 -11.20 21.00 -15.38
N ASN A 121 -9.98 21.17 -15.89
CA ASN A 121 -9.75 21.17 -17.33
C ASN A 121 -10.21 19.84 -17.97
N ASN A 122 -11.19 19.86 -18.87
CA ASN A 122 -11.74 18.68 -19.54
C ASN A 122 -12.54 19.07 -20.80
N ASP A 123 -12.84 18.08 -21.65
CA ASP A 123 -13.48 18.29 -22.96
C ASP A 123 -15.02 18.40 -22.89
N GLY A 124 -15.62 18.26 -21.70
CA GLY A 124 -17.06 18.24 -21.50
C GLY A 124 -17.70 16.86 -21.69
N ALA A 125 -18.87 16.67 -21.09
CA ALA A 125 -19.55 15.38 -21.06
C ALA A 125 -19.91 14.86 -22.46
N ASP A 126 -20.35 15.74 -23.38
CA ASP A 126 -20.71 15.36 -24.75
C ASP A 126 -19.53 14.75 -25.53
N VAL A 127 -18.38 15.43 -25.50
CA VAL A 127 -17.17 14.98 -26.21
C VAL A 127 -16.63 13.69 -25.60
N VAL A 128 -16.65 13.59 -24.27
CA VAL A 128 -16.21 12.38 -23.57
C VAL A 128 -17.15 11.21 -23.88
N ALA A 129 -18.48 11.40 -23.83
CA ALA A 129 -19.45 10.36 -24.16
C ALA A 129 -19.25 9.81 -25.58
N GLU A 130 -19.07 10.69 -26.57
CA GLU A 130 -18.81 10.29 -27.95
C GLU A 130 -17.49 9.51 -28.10
N ARG A 131 -16.46 9.92 -27.35
CA ARG A 131 -15.18 9.20 -27.33
C ARG A 131 -15.32 7.79 -26.75
N LEU A 132 -16.05 7.65 -25.64
CA LEU A 132 -16.28 6.36 -24.99
C LEU A 132 -17.15 5.44 -25.87
N ARG A 133 -18.13 5.99 -26.59
CA ARG A 133 -18.92 5.28 -27.60
C ARG A 133 -18.04 4.68 -28.69
N LYS A 134 -17.18 5.48 -29.33
CA LYS A 134 -16.23 5.00 -30.35
C LYS A 134 -15.28 3.93 -29.80
N LEU A 135 -14.86 4.05 -28.55
CA LEU A 135 -14.00 3.05 -27.90
C LEU A 135 -14.72 1.70 -27.72
N ARG A 136 -16.00 1.71 -27.35
CA ARG A 136 -16.84 0.50 -27.27
C ARG A 136 -17.07 -0.12 -28.64
N GLU A 137 -17.46 0.69 -29.63
CA GLU A 137 -17.71 0.24 -31.00
C GLU A 137 -16.47 -0.39 -31.65
N SER A 138 -15.28 0.17 -31.38
CA SER A 138 -14.01 -0.40 -31.83
C SER A 138 -13.57 -1.66 -31.08
N ARG A 139 -14.38 -2.17 -30.13
CA ARG A 139 -14.11 -3.35 -29.28
C ARG A 139 -12.81 -3.25 -28.48
N ARG A 140 -12.38 -2.02 -28.18
CA ARG A 140 -11.17 -1.73 -27.40
C ARG A 140 -11.48 -1.35 -25.96
N TRP A 141 -12.73 -1.46 -25.52
CA TRP A 141 -13.10 -1.25 -24.12
C TRP A 141 -12.27 -2.18 -23.21
N PRO A 142 -11.69 -1.66 -22.10
CA PRO A 142 -10.84 -2.49 -21.25
C PRO A 142 -11.67 -3.54 -20.48
N ALA A 143 -11.05 -4.69 -20.19
CA ALA A 143 -11.67 -5.77 -19.40
C ALA A 143 -11.58 -5.56 -17.87
N ILE A 144 -11.48 -4.32 -17.42
CA ILE A 144 -11.43 -3.93 -16.01
C ILE A 144 -12.50 -2.87 -15.74
N PRO A 145 -12.99 -2.73 -14.49
CA PRO A 145 -13.94 -1.69 -14.15
C PRO A 145 -13.44 -0.27 -14.50
N VAL A 146 -14.32 0.51 -15.13
CA VAL A 146 -14.12 1.92 -15.47
C VAL A 146 -15.05 2.79 -14.64
N GLY A 147 -14.48 3.58 -13.75
CA GLY A 147 -15.16 4.64 -13.03
C GLY A 147 -15.16 5.94 -13.80
N ILE A 148 -16.27 6.69 -13.74
CA ILE A 148 -16.33 8.05 -14.29
C ILE A 148 -16.58 9.04 -13.14
N ASN A 149 -15.59 9.87 -12.88
CA ASN A 149 -15.68 10.94 -11.91
C ASN A 149 -16.31 12.18 -12.57
N ILE A 150 -17.41 12.67 -12.02
CA ILE A 150 -18.13 13.84 -12.52
C ILE A 150 -18.12 14.98 -11.50
N GLY A 151 -18.21 16.22 -12.00
CA GLY A 151 -18.12 17.44 -11.21
C GLY A 151 -18.91 18.59 -11.82
N LYS A 152 -19.06 19.67 -11.06
CA LYS A 152 -19.71 20.89 -11.51
C LYS A 152 -18.84 21.69 -12.47
N SER A 153 -19.40 22.09 -13.60
CA SER A 153 -18.80 23.05 -14.55
C SER A 153 -18.50 24.38 -13.86
N ARG A 154 -17.39 25.03 -14.23
CA ARG A 154 -16.96 26.31 -13.63
C ARG A 154 -17.99 27.41 -13.84
N VAL A 155 -18.56 27.50 -15.04
CA VAL A 155 -19.52 28.53 -15.45
C VAL A 155 -20.90 28.36 -14.82
N THR A 156 -21.19 27.20 -14.21
CA THR A 156 -22.49 26.92 -13.62
C THR A 156 -22.50 27.42 -12.17
N PRO A 157 -23.44 28.30 -11.78
CA PRO A 157 -23.59 28.73 -10.39
C PRO A 157 -23.84 27.54 -9.44
N LEU A 158 -23.54 27.70 -8.14
CA LEU A 158 -23.66 26.62 -7.16
C LEU A 158 -25.11 26.13 -6.99
N GLU A 159 -26.08 27.04 -7.06
CA GLU A 159 -27.52 26.75 -7.04
C GLU A 159 -27.97 25.78 -8.16
N TRP A 160 -27.25 25.75 -9.28
CA TRP A 160 -27.58 24.89 -10.44
C TRP A 160 -26.61 23.70 -10.52
N ALA A 161 -25.86 23.43 -9.46
CA ALA A 161 -24.87 22.36 -9.44
C ALA A 161 -25.52 21.00 -9.72
N THR A 162 -26.65 20.71 -9.09
CA THR A 162 -27.37 19.44 -9.24
C THR A 162 -27.72 19.15 -10.70
N ASP A 163 -28.26 20.13 -11.43
CA ASP A 163 -28.58 19.97 -12.85
C ASP A 163 -27.33 19.72 -13.72
N ASP A 164 -26.20 20.35 -13.38
CA ASP A 164 -24.91 20.14 -14.06
C ASP A 164 -24.39 18.71 -13.85
N TYR A 165 -24.52 18.19 -12.62
CA TYR A 165 -24.21 16.79 -12.30
C TYR A 165 -25.14 15.84 -13.04
N LEU A 166 -26.45 16.09 -13.03
CA LEU A 166 -27.44 15.27 -13.72
C LEU A 166 -27.20 15.20 -15.23
N TYR A 167 -26.85 16.31 -15.86
CA TYR A 167 -26.49 16.34 -17.28
C TYR A 167 -25.31 15.40 -17.57
N SER A 168 -24.24 15.52 -16.79
CA SER A 168 -23.06 14.67 -16.93
C SER A 168 -23.38 13.20 -16.64
N PHE A 169 -24.18 12.95 -15.60
CA PHE A 169 -24.61 11.62 -15.20
C PHE A 169 -25.38 10.91 -16.32
N ARG A 170 -26.42 11.55 -16.86
CA ARG A 170 -27.27 11.01 -17.93
C ARG A 170 -26.46 10.62 -19.17
N LEU A 171 -25.48 11.43 -19.55
CA LEU A 171 -24.64 11.15 -20.73
C LEU A 171 -23.60 10.06 -20.51
N LEU A 172 -23.06 9.94 -19.29
CA LEU A 172 -21.87 9.14 -19.03
C LEU A 172 -22.15 7.81 -18.33
N ARG A 173 -23.28 7.67 -17.62
CA ARG A 173 -23.60 6.48 -16.80
C ARG A 173 -23.54 5.16 -17.55
N ASP A 174 -23.94 5.14 -18.82
CA ASP A 174 -23.94 3.90 -19.62
C ASP A 174 -22.52 3.43 -19.94
N PHE A 175 -21.55 4.34 -19.92
CA PHE A 175 -20.13 4.07 -20.13
C PHE A 175 -19.38 3.73 -18.83
N ALA A 176 -20.03 3.84 -17.67
CA ALA A 176 -19.41 3.62 -16.38
C ALA A 176 -19.79 2.27 -15.77
N ASP A 177 -18.84 1.65 -15.08
CA ASP A 177 -19.11 0.58 -14.12
C ASP A 177 -19.47 1.14 -12.75
N TYR A 178 -18.93 2.32 -12.40
CA TYR A 178 -19.34 3.11 -11.24
C TYR A 178 -19.21 4.61 -11.53
N ILE A 179 -20.06 5.43 -10.91
CA ILE A 179 -19.97 6.89 -11.00
C ILE A 179 -19.42 7.45 -9.70
N THR A 180 -18.59 8.49 -9.77
CA THR A 180 -18.13 9.23 -8.60
C THR A 180 -18.57 10.68 -8.66
N LEU A 181 -19.26 11.15 -7.62
CA LEU A 181 -19.58 12.56 -7.43
C LEU A 181 -18.42 13.25 -6.71
N ASN A 182 -17.76 14.19 -7.40
CA ASN A 182 -16.62 14.92 -6.84
C ASN A 182 -17.04 16.27 -6.26
N VAL A 183 -17.35 16.26 -4.97
CA VAL A 183 -17.72 17.44 -4.18
C VAL A 183 -16.54 18.05 -3.41
N SER A 184 -15.30 17.68 -3.73
CA SER A 184 -14.14 17.93 -2.84
C SER A 184 -12.97 18.69 -3.46
N SER A 185 -13.04 19.08 -4.74
CA SER A 185 -11.94 19.83 -5.37
C SER A 185 -11.74 21.19 -4.70
N PRO A 186 -10.50 21.55 -4.27
CA PRO A 186 -10.21 22.90 -3.77
C PRO A 186 -10.15 23.95 -4.88
N ASN A 187 -10.10 23.53 -6.15
CA ASN A 187 -9.73 24.38 -7.27
C ASN A 187 -10.94 24.92 -8.07
N THR A 188 -12.15 24.62 -7.61
CA THR A 188 -13.42 25.09 -8.18
C THR A 188 -14.14 25.88 -7.09
N PRO A 189 -14.30 27.20 -7.24
CA PRO A 189 -14.91 28.05 -6.21
C PRO A 189 -16.27 27.52 -5.75
N GLY A 190 -16.46 27.50 -4.43
CA GLY A 190 -17.69 27.06 -3.75
C GLY A 190 -18.00 25.56 -3.84
N LEU A 191 -17.19 24.75 -4.54
CA LEU A 191 -17.54 23.33 -4.76
C LEU A 191 -17.58 22.52 -3.44
N ARG A 192 -16.68 22.82 -2.51
CA ARG A 192 -16.60 22.12 -1.21
C ARG A 192 -17.84 22.37 -0.33
N GLU A 193 -18.61 23.42 -0.61
CA GLU A 193 -19.90 23.66 0.05
C GLU A 193 -20.94 22.60 -0.31
N LEU A 194 -20.78 21.86 -1.42
CA LEU A 194 -21.65 20.73 -1.75
C LEU A 194 -21.49 19.56 -0.77
N GLN A 195 -20.50 19.60 0.14
CA GLN A 195 -20.37 18.64 1.23
C GLN A 195 -21.27 19.01 2.43
N GLU A 196 -21.90 20.19 2.42
CA GLU A 196 -22.91 20.53 3.42
C GLU A 196 -24.09 19.55 3.34
N PRO A 197 -24.66 19.14 4.49
CA PRO A 197 -25.58 17.99 4.53
C PRO A 197 -26.79 18.14 3.60
N ARG A 198 -27.38 19.34 3.58
CA ARG A 198 -28.54 19.66 2.75
C ARG A 198 -28.21 19.57 1.25
N LYS A 199 -27.16 20.26 0.80
CA LYS A 199 -26.75 20.29 -0.62
C LYS A 199 -26.31 18.90 -1.10
N LEU A 200 -25.60 18.15 -0.26
CA LEU A 200 -25.18 16.78 -0.57
C LEU A 200 -26.40 15.85 -0.70
N SER A 201 -27.36 15.95 0.22
CA SER A 201 -28.59 15.16 0.18
C SER A 201 -29.43 15.50 -1.04
N GLU A 202 -29.62 16.78 -1.36
CA GLU A 202 -30.33 17.24 -2.56
C GLU A 202 -29.70 16.66 -3.85
N LEU A 203 -28.37 16.70 -3.96
CA LEU A 203 -27.64 16.13 -5.10
C LEU A 203 -27.78 14.61 -5.19
N LEU A 204 -27.58 13.90 -4.08
CA LEU A 204 -27.65 12.44 -4.04
C LEU A 204 -29.06 11.93 -4.32
N HIS A 205 -30.07 12.57 -3.73
CA HIS A 205 -31.47 12.26 -3.98
C HIS A 205 -31.84 12.48 -5.45
N ALA A 206 -31.38 13.58 -6.06
CA ALA A 206 -31.61 13.84 -7.47
C ALA A 206 -30.98 12.75 -8.36
N ILE A 207 -29.72 12.36 -8.08
CA ILE A 207 -29.04 11.28 -8.80
C ILE A 207 -29.75 9.94 -8.60
N GLY A 208 -30.18 9.62 -7.38
CA GLY A 208 -30.86 8.38 -7.05
C GLY A 208 -32.25 8.23 -7.70
N ASN A 209 -32.92 9.35 -8.00
CA ASN A 209 -34.22 9.37 -8.67
C ASN A 209 -34.15 9.35 -10.20
N GLU A 210 -32.95 9.41 -10.79
CA GLU A 210 -32.82 9.27 -12.23
C GLU A 210 -33.25 7.86 -12.67
N PRO A 211 -34.00 7.72 -13.79
CA PRO A 211 -34.36 6.42 -14.32
C PRO A 211 -33.12 5.54 -14.52
N ASP A 212 -33.17 4.29 -14.08
CA ASP A 212 -32.07 3.32 -14.12
C ASP A 212 -30.81 3.65 -13.28
N ALA A 213 -30.83 4.70 -12.45
CA ALA A 213 -29.71 5.04 -11.56
C ALA A 213 -29.37 3.91 -10.58
N THR A 214 -30.37 3.11 -10.21
CA THR A 214 -30.24 1.95 -9.31
C THR A 214 -29.33 0.85 -9.86
N THR A 215 -28.96 0.89 -11.14
CA THR A 215 -28.10 -0.13 -11.77
C THR A 215 -26.60 0.14 -11.63
N LYS A 216 -26.20 1.37 -11.28
CA LYS A 216 -24.79 1.77 -11.22
C LYS A 216 -24.42 2.21 -9.80
N PRO A 217 -23.37 1.63 -9.19
CA PRO A 217 -22.90 2.11 -7.89
C PRO A 217 -22.41 3.56 -8.00
N VAL A 218 -23.00 4.43 -7.17
CA VAL A 218 -22.61 5.83 -7.02
C VAL A 218 -21.72 5.97 -5.80
N LEU A 219 -20.55 6.58 -5.99
CA LEU A 219 -19.57 6.87 -4.96
C LEU A 219 -19.46 8.38 -4.73
N VAL A 220 -19.04 8.78 -3.54
CA VAL A 220 -18.74 10.18 -3.21
C VAL A 220 -17.26 10.33 -2.88
N LYS A 221 -16.59 11.32 -3.50
CA LYS A 221 -15.19 11.65 -3.22
C LYS A 221 -15.10 12.85 -2.30
N ILE A 222 -14.53 12.66 -1.12
CA ILE A 222 -14.51 13.67 -0.05
C ILE A 222 -13.14 14.33 0.13
N SER A 223 -13.15 15.51 0.75
CA SER A 223 -11.95 16.26 1.10
C SER A 223 -11.26 15.65 2.33
N PRO A 224 -9.91 15.63 2.40
CA PRO A 224 -9.20 15.30 3.63
C PRO A 224 -9.32 16.39 4.70
N ASP A 225 -9.84 17.57 4.35
CA ASP A 225 -9.88 18.76 5.19
C ASP A 225 -11.21 18.92 5.96
N LEU A 226 -12.05 17.89 5.97
CA LEU A 226 -13.31 17.90 6.75
C LEU A 226 -13.00 17.80 8.25
N SER A 227 -13.69 18.59 9.06
CA SER A 227 -13.72 18.41 10.50
C SER A 227 -14.41 17.08 10.88
N PRO A 228 -14.19 16.54 12.09
CA PRO A 228 -14.85 15.31 12.53
C PRO A 228 -16.38 15.35 12.44
N VAL A 229 -17.00 16.51 12.74
CA VAL A 229 -18.45 16.72 12.68
C VAL A 229 -18.95 16.74 11.24
N GLU A 230 -18.27 17.47 10.34
CA GLU A 230 -18.62 17.49 8.93
C GLU A 230 -18.49 16.10 8.29
N LEU A 231 -17.45 15.35 8.66
CA LEU A 231 -17.27 13.98 8.20
C LEU A 231 -18.43 13.08 8.63
N GLU A 232 -18.77 13.07 9.92
CA GLU A 232 -19.86 12.25 10.45
C GLU A 232 -21.18 12.59 9.77
N THR A 233 -21.46 13.88 9.58
CA THR A 233 -22.69 14.32 8.92
C THR A 233 -22.72 13.93 7.44
N ALA A 234 -21.61 14.09 6.72
CA ALA A 234 -21.50 13.66 5.32
C ALA A 234 -21.68 12.15 5.17
N LEU A 235 -21.13 11.34 6.10
CA LEU A 235 -21.32 9.88 6.10
C LEU A 235 -22.76 9.48 6.37
N GLY A 236 -23.45 10.17 7.29
CA GLY A 236 -24.89 9.97 7.55
C GLY A 236 -25.72 10.21 6.29
N VAL A 237 -25.53 11.36 5.63
CA VAL A 237 -26.22 11.70 4.37
C VAL A 237 -25.93 10.68 3.26
N CYS A 238 -24.67 10.22 3.15
CA CYS A 238 -24.30 9.19 2.19
C CYS A 238 -25.02 7.86 2.48
N ALA A 239 -25.13 7.46 3.74
CA ALA A 239 -25.81 6.23 4.13
C ALA A 239 -27.32 6.29 3.86
N GLU A 240 -27.97 7.41 4.23
CA GLU A 240 -29.41 7.64 4.01
C GLU A 240 -29.78 7.61 2.52
N ASN A 241 -28.88 8.07 1.64
CA ASN A 241 -29.08 8.07 0.20
C ASN A 241 -28.51 6.83 -0.52
N GLY A 242 -28.08 5.80 0.23
CA GLY A 242 -27.63 4.54 -0.37
C GLY A 242 -26.35 4.63 -1.21
N VAL A 243 -25.44 5.56 -0.87
CA VAL A 243 -24.13 5.69 -1.54
C VAL A 243 -23.36 4.37 -1.43
N ALA A 244 -22.91 3.85 -2.57
CA ALA A 244 -22.27 2.54 -2.65
C ALA A 244 -20.86 2.54 -2.04
N GLY A 245 -20.15 3.67 -2.06
CA GLY A 245 -18.80 3.76 -1.53
C GLY A 245 -18.27 5.20 -1.38
N ILE A 246 -17.22 5.36 -0.57
CA ILE A 246 -16.52 6.63 -0.38
C ILE A 246 -15.10 6.55 -0.97
N ILE A 247 -14.68 7.60 -1.68
CA ILE A 247 -13.28 7.76 -2.09
C ILE A 247 -12.60 8.76 -1.15
N ALA A 248 -11.69 8.24 -0.33
CA ALA A 248 -10.98 8.98 0.70
C ALA A 248 -9.47 8.94 0.40
N THR A 249 -8.86 9.98 -0.19
CA THR A 249 -9.33 11.37 -0.25
C THR A 249 -8.95 12.07 -1.55
N ASN A 250 -9.50 13.28 -1.72
CA ASN A 250 -8.97 14.29 -2.62
C ASN A 250 -7.68 14.94 -2.05
N THR A 251 -7.16 15.97 -2.72
CA THR A 251 -6.00 16.75 -2.27
C THR A 251 -6.31 17.63 -1.07
N THR A 252 -5.30 17.94 -0.25
CA THR A 252 -5.39 18.78 0.96
C THR A 252 -5.00 20.22 0.68
N LEU A 253 -5.61 21.19 1.37
CA LEU A 253 -5.12 22.59 1.43
C LEU A 253 -4.11 22.82 2.55
N ASP A 254 -3.94 21.84 3.44
CA ASP A 254 -2.92 21.88 4.47
C ASP A 254 -1.53 21.59 3.87
N HIS A 255 -0.72 22.64 3.76
CA HIS A 255 0.65 22.61 3.23
C HIS A 255 1.71 22.69 4.33
N SER A 256 1.35 22.48 5.61
CA SER A 256 2.27 22.56 6.77
C SER A 256 3.50 21.65 6.68
N SER A 257 3.44 20.62 5.85
CA SER A 257 4.48 19.62 5.64
C SER A 257 5.42 19.92 4.45
N VAL A 258 5.24 21.07 3.81
CA VAL A 258 5.97 21.53 2.63
C VAL A 258 6.79 22.77 2.97
N PRO A 259 8.00 22.95 2.42
CA PRO A 259 8.78 24.16 2.64
C PRO A 259 8.06 25.41 2.11
N PRO A 260 8.03 26.54 2.85
CA PRO A 260 7.33 27.76 2.44
C PRO A 260 7.74 28.29 1.06
N GLU A 261 9.00 28.11 0.67
CA GLU A 261 9.53 28.52 -0.64
C GLU A 261 8.97 27.71 -1.81
N SER A 262 8.36 26.56 -1.54
CA SER A 262 7.72 25.67 -2.52
C SER A 262 6.19 25.66 -2.38
N ASP A 263 5.65 26.52 -1.52
CA ASP A 263 4.22 26.62 -1.26
C ASP A 263 3.54 27.40 -2.38
N GLU A 264 2.66 26.71 -3.09
CA GLU A 264 1.94 27.20 -4.26
C GLU A 264 0.45 27.08 -4.00
N GLU A 265 -0.36 27.96 -4.58
CA GLU A 265 -1.82 27.85 -4.45
C GLU A 265 -2.32 26.55 -5.09
N GLY A 266 -3.21 25.83 -4.39
CA GLY A 266 -3.90 24.66 -4.90
C GLY A 266 -3.92 23.51 -3.90
N GLY A 267 -4.27 22.32 -4.37
CA GLY A 267 -4.30 21.13 -3.54
C GLY A 267 -3.00 20.33 -3.57
N LEU A 268 -2.46 20.02 -2.39
CA LEU A 268 -1.31 19.15 -2.17
C LEU A 268 -1.67 17.67 -2.21
N SER A 269 -0.79 16.89 -2.84
CA SER A 269 -0.89 15.44 -3.01
C SER A 269 0.48 14.77 -2.86
N GLY A 270 0.50 13.44 -2.80
CA GLY A 270 1.74 12.67 -2.68
C GLY A 270 2.08 12.36 -1.22
N ALA A 271 3.35 12.08 -0.95
CA ALA A 271 3.77 11.52 0.34
C ALA A 271 3.32 12.34 1.58
N PRO A 272 3.28 13.68 1.57
CA PRO A 272 2.84 14.45 2.73
C PRO A 272 1.36 14.25 3.10
N LEU A 273 0.52 13.85 2.14
CA LEU A 273 -0.90 13.54 2.37
C LEU A 273 -1.11 12.16 3.03
N ARG A 274 -0.08 11.30 3.12
CA ARG A 274 -0.20 9.89 3.54
C ARG A 274 -0.89 9.76 4.89
N GLU A 275 -0.39 10.44 5.92
CA GLU A 275 -0.86 10.31 7.30
C GLU A 275 -2.30 10.81 7.43
N LYS A 276 -2.58 12.04 7.00
CA LYS A 276 -3.91 12.66 7.03
C LYS A 276 -4.95 11.81 6.29
N ALA A 277 -4.62 11.33 5.08
CA ALA A 277 -5.54 10.47 4.34
C ALA A 277 -5.70 9.08 4.99
N THR A 278 -4.71 8.54 5.71
CA THR A 278 -4.83 7.24 6.39
C THR A 278 -5.69 7.37 7.63
N ALA A 279 -5.52 8.47 8.37
CA ALA A 279 -6.36 8.81 9.51
C ALA A 279 -7.82 8.95 9.09
N LEU A 280 -8.09 9.67 7.99
CA LEU A 280 -9.48 9.82 7.52
C LEU A 280 -10.11 8.49 7.11
N VAL A 281 -9.38 7.61 6.43
CA VAL A 281 -9.89 6.27 6.07
C VAL A 281 -10.25 5.47 7.33
N ARG A 282 -9.37 5.46 8.34
CA ARG A 282 -9.63 4.81 9.63
C ARG A 282 -10.89 5.36 10.28
N ASP A 283 -11.07 6.68 10.25
CA ASP A 283 -12.22 7.33 10.86
C ASP A 283 -13.53 7.01 10.12
N ILE A 284 -13.52 6.93 8.79
CA ILE A 284 -14.69 6.49 8.00
C ILE A 284 -15.04 5.05 8.33
N VAL A 285 -14.05 4.14 8.32
CA VAL A 285 -14.27 2.71 8.61
C VAL A 285 -14.78 2.49 10.03
N ALA A 286 -14.36 3.32 10.99
CA ALA A 286 -14.84 3.24 12.37
C ALA A 286 -16.27 3.78 12.55
N LYS A 287 -16.69 4.74 11.72
CA LYS A 287 -17.99 5.45 11.86
C LYS A 287 -19.06 4.99 10.87
N SER A 288 -18.70 4.19 9.87
CA SER A 288 -19.60 3.80 8.78
C SER A 288 -19.29 2.41 8.25
N THR A 289 -20.32 1.74 7.73
CA THR A 289 -20.19 0.47 7.00
C THR A 289 -19.97 0.66 5.49
N ILE A 290 -20.04 1.90 4.99
CA ILE A 290 -19.86 2.21 3.57
C ILE A 290 -18.42 1.85 3.16
N PRO A 291 -18.21 1.02 2.11
CA PRO A 291 -16.88 0.65 1.67
C PRO A 291 -16.04 1.85 1.19
N VAL A 292 -14.72 1.77 1.39
CA VAL A 292 -13.79 2.87 1.12
C VAL A 292 -12.77 2.48 0.04
N ILE A 293 -12.61 3.38 -0.94
CA ILE A 293 -11.46 3.42 -1.85
C ILE A 293 -10.48 4.45 -1.31
N ALA A 294 -9.30 4.03 -0.87
CA ALA A 294 -8.30 4.95 -0.35
C ALA A 294 -7.46 5.60 -1.45
N SER A 295 -7.30 6.92 -1.38
CA SER A 295 -6.50 7.75 -2.27
C SER A 295 -5.68 8.74 -1.43
N GLY A 296 -4.44 9.02 -1.82
CA GLY A 296 -3.58 10.00 -1.13
C GLY A 296 -2.39 9.37 -0.41
N GLY A 297 -1.19 9.81 -0.78
CA GLY A 297 0.09 9.39 -0.17
C GLY A 297 0.55 7.97 -0.42
N ILE A 298 -0.05 7.27 -1.39
CA ILE A 298 0.32 5.89 -1.73
C ILE A 298 1.50 5.89 -2.70
N CYS A 299 2.71 5.98 -2.15
CA CYS A 299 3.97 6.13 -2.89
C CYS A 299 4.84 4.86 -2.90
N ASP A 300 4.44 3.83 -2.16
CA ASP A 300 5.14 2.54 -2.05
C ASP A 300 4.19 1.45 -1.52
N ALA A 301 4.73 0.27 -1.25
CA ALA A 301 3.98 -0.85 -0.73
C ALA A 301 3.50 -0.65 0.71
N GLU A 302 4.26 0.06 1.54
CA GLU A 302 3.96 0.25 2.95
C GLU A 302 2.81 1.24 3.14
N SER A 303 2.85 2.36 2.42
CA SER A 303 1.75 3.33 2.36
C SER A 303 0.45 2.71 1.86
N ALA A 304 0.50 1.78 0.91
CA ALA A 304 -0.69 1.04 0.48
C ALA A 304 -1.19 0.06 1.57
N ARG A 305 -0.28 -0.65 2.23
CA ARG A 305 -0.60 -1.57 3.34
C ARG A 305 -1.33 -0.85 4.45
N GLU A 306 -0.85 0.33 4.86
CA GLU A 306 -1.51 1.14 5.89
C GLU A 306 -2.98 1.42 5.55
N LYS A 307 -3.29 1.74 4.30
CA LYS A 307 -4.68 1.95 3.87
C LYS A 307 -5.53 0.70 4.03
N PHE A 308 -5.00 -0.45 3.62
CA PHE A 308 -5.70 -1.74 3.76
C PHE A 308 -5.88 -2.14 5.24
N GLU A 309 -4.88 -1.90 6.09
CA GLU A 309 -4.92 -2.24 7.52
C GLU A 309 -5.93 -1.40 8.29
N VAL A 310 -6.13 -0.14 7.92
CA VAL A 310 -7.20 0.69 8.50
C VAL A 310 -8.57 0.43 7.87
N GLY A 311 -8.68 -0.54 6.95
CA GLY A 311 -9.95 -1.08 6.46
C GLY A 311 -10.37 -0.68 5.05
N ALA A 312 -9.56 0.08 4.29
CA ALA A 312 -9.90 0.35 2.89
C ALA A 312 -9.96 -0.94 2.07
N GLN A 313 -10.95 -1.05 1.19
CA GLN A 313 -11.13 -2.22 0.35
C GLN A 313 -10.35 -2.13 -0.95
N LEU A 314 -10.20 -0.94 -1.51
CA LEU A 314 -9.44 -0.65 -2.72
C LEU A 314 -8.51 0.55 -2.48
N VAL A 315 -7.51 0.72 -3.34
CA VAL A 315 -6.65 1.90 -3.32
C VAL A 315 -6.49 2.51 -4.70
N GLN A 316 -6.27 3.82 -4.79
CA GLN A 316 -6.02 4.55 -6.02
C GLN A 316 -4.64 5.21 -6.03
N LEU A 317 -3.96 5.14 -7.18
CA LEU A 317 -2.64 5.73 -7.39
C LEU A 317 -2.73 6.93 -8.32
N TYR A 318 -1.99 7.99 -7.96
CA TYR A 318 -1.72 9.15 -8.82
C TYR A 318 -0.26 9.59 -8.66
N THR A 319 0.05 10.36 -7.62
CA THR A 319 1.37 10.95 -7.42
C THR A 319 2.44 9.87 -7.26
N GLY A 320 2.17 8.83 -6.47
CA GLY A 320 3.06 7.68 -6.36
C GLY A 320 3.40 7.03 -7.70
N PHE A 321 2.42 6.92 -8.62
CA PHE A 321 2.64 6.37 -9.96
C PHE A 321 3.58 7.27 -10.79
N ILE A 322 3.39 8.59 -10.76
CA ILE A 322 4.28 9.54 -11.45
C ILE A 322 5.72 9.37 -10.96
N TYR A 323 5.93 9.27 -9.64
CA TYR A 323 7.26 9.21 -9.03
C TYR A 323 7.94 7.84 -9.12
N ARG A 324 7.19 6.75 -9.11
CA ARG A 324 7.71 5.37 -9.02
C ARG A 324 7.51 4.54 -10.28
N GLY A 325 6.62 4.97 -11.17
CA GLY A 325 6.31 4.33 -12.43
C GLY A 325 5.50 3.04 -12.31
N PRO A 326 5.33 2.32 -13.41
CA PRO A 326 4.36 1.23 -13.53
C PRO A 326 4.67 -0.02 -12.69
N LYS A 327 5.92 -0.19 -12.23
CA LYS A 327 6.25 -1.28 -11.28
C LYS A 327 5.68 -1.07 -9.87
N LEU A 328 5.08 0.11 -9.57
CA LEU A 328 4.52 0.39 -8.25
C LEU A 328 3.37 -0.57 -7.90
N SER A 329 2.40 -0.76 -8.79
CA SER A 329 1.25 -1.66 -8.57
C SER A 329 1.71 -3.09 -8.24
N ARG A 330 2.71 -3.59 -8.99
CA ARG A 330 3.33 -4.90 -8.73
C ARG A 330 4.06 -4.98 -7.39
N LYS A 331 4.71 -3.90 -6.96
CA LYS A 331 5.32 -3.86 -5.63
C LYS A 331 4.25 -3.89 -4.54
N ILE A 332 3.21 -3.08 -4.64
CA ILE A 332 2.12 -3.06 -3.67
C ILE A 332 1.52 -4.46 -3.51
N LEU A 333 1.19 -5.14 -4.61
CA LEU A 333 0.53 -6.44 -4.54
C LEU A 333 1.42 -7.59 -4.09
N LYS A 334 2.74 -7.50 -4.23
CA LYS A 334 3.68 -8.46 -3.61
C LYS A 334 3.73 -8.32 -2.08
N PHE A 335 3.53 -7.12 -1.56
CA PHE A 335 3.69 -6.83 -0.12
C PHE A 335 2.40 -7.01 0.69
N THR A 336 1.24 -7.14 0.04
CA THR A 336 -0.02 -7.55 0.70
C THR A 336 -0.08 -9.05 1.03
N GLU A 337 1.05 -9.79 0.99
CA GLU A 337 1.14 -11.18 1.45
C GLU A 337 1.74 -11.23 2.88
N PRO A 338 0.97 -11.64 3.90
CA PRO A 338 1.39 -11.61 5.31
C PRO A 338 2.72 -12.33 5.61
N LEU A 339 3.05 -13.39 4.85
CA LEU A 339 4.25 -14.21 5.06
C LEU A 339 5.52 -13.59 4.48
N MET A 340 5.45 -12.85 3.36
CA MET A 340 6.61 -12.17 2.79
C MET A 340 7.05 -10.99 3.66
N TYR A 341 6.11 -10.29 4.29
CA TYR A 341 6.38 -9.18 5.19
C TYR A 341 7.11 -9.63 6.46
N ARG A 342 6.63 -10.68 7.14
CA ARG A 342 7.34 -11.23 8.32
C ARG A 342 8.79 -11.60 8.00
N ARG A 343 9.04 -12.16 6.80
CA ARG A 343 10.41 -12.50 6.35
C ARG A 343 11.24 -11.25 5.99
N GLY A 344 10.64 -10.27 5.33
CA GLY A 344 11.31 -9.01 4.97
C GLY A 344 11.66 -8.16 6.18
N TRP A 345 10.74 -8.01 7.13
CA TRP A 345 10.94 -7.26 8.37
C TRP A 345 12.00 -7.91 9.26
N ARG A 346 11.96 -9.24 9.43
CA ARG A 346 13.04 -9.99 10.12
C ARG A 346 14.39 -9.73 9.47
N ARG A 347 14.47 -9.75 8.14
CA ARG A 347 15.73 -9.47 7.43
C ARG A 347 16.26 -8.05 7.72
N VAL A 348 15.39 -7.04 7.74
CA VAL A 348 15.77 -5.66 8.09
C VAL A 348 16.20 -5.55 9.56
N GLN A 349 15.43 -6.12 10.49
CA GLN A 349 15.77 -6.11 11.91
C GLN A 349 17.11 -6.79 12.19
N ARG A 350 17.41 -7.91 11.52
CA ARG A 350 18.71 -8.61 11.62
C ARG A 350 19.88 -7.76 11.13
N SER A 351 19.66 -6.86 10.17
CA SER A 351 20.67 -5.94 9.66
C SER A 351 20.90 -4.74 10.56
N ILE A 352 19.84 -4.15 11.14
CA ILE A 352 19.92 -2.98 12.02
C ILE A 352 20.44 -3.35 13.40
N PHE A 353 19.92 -4.43 14.00
CA PHE A 353 20.28 -4.88 15.33
C PHE A 353 21.13 -6.16 15.25
N ARG A 354 22.29 -6.03 14.61
CA ARG A 354 23.18 -7.16 14.35
C ARG A 354 23.81 -7.68 15.64
N VAL A 355 23.77 -9.00 15.85
CA VAL A 355 24.54 -9.67 16.91
C VAL A 355 25.93 -10.03 16.38
N PRO A 356 27.02 -9.48 16.94
CA PRO A 356 28.38 -9.77 16.49
C PRO A 356 28.84 -11.13 17.04
N LEU A 357 28.96 -12.14 16.17
CA LEU A 357 29.45 -13.47 16.57
C LEU A 357 30.97 -13.53 16.78
N GLY A 358 31.75 -12.66 16.14
CA GLY A 358 33.22 -12.70 16.22
C GLY A 358 33.76 -12.72 17.66
N PRO A 359 33.35 -11.78 18.53
CA PRO A 359 33.76 -11.78 19.94
C PRO A 359 33.29 -12.99 20.73
N MET A 360 32.16 -13.61 20.35
CA MET A 360 31.66 -14.81 21.02
C MET A 360 32.46 -16.04 20.60
N VAL A 361 32.74 -16.18 19.30
CA VAL A 361 33.50 -17.29 18.73
C VAL A 361 34.94 -17.30 19.27
N ALA A 362 35.54 -16.13 19.48
CA ALA A 362 36.89 -16.01 20.05
C ALA A 362 37.01 -16.55 21.50
N LYS A 363 35.90 -16.80 22.19
CA LYS A 363 35.87 -17.40 23.54
C LYS A 363 35.80 -18.93 23.51
N ILE A 364 35.59 -19.53 22.34
CA ILE A 364 35.50 -20.98 22.20
C ILE A 364 36.93 -21.54 22.18
N ASP A 365 37.16 -22.64 22.92
CA ASP A 365 38.39 -23.40 22.79
C ASP A 365 38.50 -23.99 21.37
N HIS A 366 39.37 -23.39 20.56
CA HIS A 366 39.54 -23.74 19.16
C HIS A 366 40.24 -25.09 18.96
N ASP A 367 41.08 -25.53 19.89
CA ASP A 367 41.73 -26.84 19.82
C ASP A 367 40.68 -27.92 20.07
N ARG A 368 39.90 -27.76 21.13
CA ARG A 368 38.82 -28.69 21.45
C ARG A 368 37.74 -28.73 20.37
N ALA A 369 37.37 -27.58 19.80
CA ALA A 369 36.43 -27.51 18.68
C ALA A 369 36.92 -28.30 17.45
N ARG A 370 38.23 -28.21 17.13
CA ARG A 370 38.83 -28.97 16.02
C ARG A 370 38.84 -30.46 16.28
N GLU A 371 39.15 -30.89 17.50
CA GLU A 371 39.08 -32.31 17.88
C GLU A 371 37.68 -32.88 17.70
N ILE A 372 36.65 -32.16 18.17
CA ILE A 372 35.25 -32.56 18.01
C ILE A 372 34.92 -32.65 16.51
N GLN A 373 35.25 -31.63 15.72
CA GLN A 373 34.99 -31.65 14.28
C GLN A 373 35.65 -32.84 13.57
N GLN A 374 36.90 -33.15 13.89
CA GLN A 374 37.62 -34.29 13.31
C GLN A 374 37.00 -35.63 13.71
N ARG A 375 36.61 -35.78 14.98
CA ARG A 375 35.99 -37.01 15.51
C ARG A 375 34.72 -37.40 14.75
N TYR A 376 33.94 -36.42 14.31
CA TYR A 376 32.68 -36.66 13.61
C TYR A 376 32.76 -36.46 12.09
N ALA A 377 33.94 -36.16 11.52
CA ALA A 377 34.10 -35.81 10.11
C ALA A 377 33.60 -36.90 9.13
N ASN A 378 33.77 -38.18 9.48
CA ASN A 378 33.39 -39.33 8.66
C ASN A 378 32.12 -40.04 9.15
N SER A 379 31.41 -39.48 10.14
CA SER A 379 30.20 -40.11 10.67
C SER A 379 29.03 -39.90 9.72
N THR A 380 28.31 -40.99 9.41
CA THR A 380 27.07 -40.96 8.62
C THR A 380 25.84 -40.60 9.46
N ALA A 381 26.02 -40.44 10.77
CA ALA A 381 24.91 -40.10 11.66
C ALA A 381 24.42 -38.67 11.39
N GLY A 382 23.09 -38.49 11.33
CA GLY A 382 22.49 -37.19 10.98
C GLY A 382 22.85 -36.02 11.92
N TYR A 383 23.34 -36.31 13.14
CA TYR A 383 23.81 -35.31 14.09
C TYR A 383 25.28 -34.86 13.86
N ALA A 384 26.09 -35.61 13.10
CA ALA A 384 27.51 -35.30 12.90
C ALA A 384 27.74 -33.90 12.29
N LYS A 385 26.79 -33.42 11.47
CA LYS A 385 26.80 -32.07 10.88
C LYS A 385 26.85 -30.93 11.91
N TYR A 386 26.46 -31.18 13.17
CA TYR A 386 26.53 -30.17 14.25
C TYR A 386 27.96 -29.94 14.75
N ALA A 387 28.91 -30.83 14.44
CA ALA A 387 30.32 -30.64 14.80
C ALA A 387 30.98 -29.49 14.02
N ASN A 388 30.41 -29.07 12.89
CA ASN A 388 30.80 -27.83 12.21
C ASN A 388 30.07 -26.62 12.84
N ILE A 389 30.69 -26.02 13.86
CA ILE A 389 30.05 -25.06 14.78
C ILE A 389 29.57 -23.76 14.11
N GLU A 390 30.38 -23.18 13.21
CA GLU A 390 30.16 -21.81 12.74
C GLU A 390 28.83 -21.61 11.96
N PRO A 391 28.44 -22.49 11.02
CA PRO A 391 27.13 -22.42 10.37
C PRO A 391 25.96 -22.44 11.35
N TRP A 392 26.06 -23.25 12.43
CA TRP A 392 24.99 -23.38 13.42
C TRP A 392 24.92 -22.17 14.36
N LEU A 393 26.04 -21.54 14.70
CA LEU A 393 26.03 -20.24 15.38
C LEU A 393 25.41 -19.14 14.51
N ARG A 394 25.72 -19.11 13.20
CA ARG A 394 25.08 -18.16 12.27
C ARG A 394 23.58 -18.36 12.18
N LEU A 395 23.11 -19.61 12.16
CA LEU A 395 21.68 -19.93 12.15
C LEU A 395 21.00 -19.52 13.47
N ASN A 396 21.59 -19.87 14.61
CA ASN A 396 20.99 -19.56 15.91
C ASN A 396 21.04 -18.06 16.25
N ARG A 397 22.01 -17.32 15.70
CA ARG A 397 21.99 -15.84 15.74
C ARG A 397 20.68 -15.28 15.18
N GLU A 398 20.22 -15.81 14.06
CA GLU A 398 18.97 -15.36 13.45
C GLU A 398 17.76 -15.63 14.34
N ARG A 399 17.76 -16.77 15.05
CA ARG A 399 16.71 -17.12 16.03
C ARG A 399 16.70 -16.14 17.21
N VAL A 400 17.86 -15.84 17.79
CA VAL A 400 18.00 -14.83 18.85
C VAL A 400 17.45 -13.48 18.40
N GLN A 401 17.82 -13.06 17.18
CA GLN A 401 17.35 -11.80 16.59
C GLN A 401 15.85 -11.76 16.33
N ASP A 402 15.27 -12.86 15.85
CA ASP A 402 13.84 -12.99 15.61
C ASP A 402 13.02 -12.93 16.92
N LEU A 403 13.60 -13.37 18.04
CA LEU A 403 13.02 -13.28 19.39
C LEU A 403 13.32 -11.95 20.10
N ASN A 404 14.09 -11.05 19.49
CA ASN A 404 14.54 -9.77 20.05
C ASN A 404 15.31 -9.87 21.39
N LEU A 405 15.88 -11.04 21.72
CA LEU A 405 16.53 -11.26 23.01
C LEU A 405 17.80 -10.41 23.20
N GLN A 406 18.55 -10.15 22.12
CA GLN A 406 19.71 -9.25 22.10
C GLN A 406 19.40 -7.78 22.44
N ARG A 407 18.12 -7.41 22.47
CA ARG A 407 17.64 -6.06 22.82
C ARG A 407 16.89 -6.05 24.15
N SER A 408 16.72 -7.21 24.77
CA SER A 408 16.01 -7.32 26.04
C SER A 408 16.97 -7.13 27.21
N ALA A 409 16.44 -6.65 28.34
CA ALA A 409 17.15 -6.74 29.61
C ALA A 409 17.49 -8.21 29.91
N PRO A 410 18.58 -8.51 30.66
CA PRO A 410 18.93 -9.87 31.04
C PRO A 410 17.72 -10.70 31.50
N LYS A 411 17.65 -11.93 31.00
CA LYS A 411 16.54 -12.88 31.22
C LYS A 411 17.11 -14.20 31.70
N ARG A 412 16.31 -14.94 32.46
CA ARG A 412 16.48 -16.37 32.72
C ARG A 412 15.75 -17.14 31.64
N VAL A 413 16.49 -17.87 30.82
CA VAL A 413 15.99 -18.57 29.64
C VAL A 413 16.16 -20.07 29.82
N LEU A 414 15.05 -20.81 29.68
CA LEU A 414 15.02 -22.27 29.60
C LEU A 414 14.82 -22.68 28.14
N ASP A 415 15.70 -23.52 27.60
CA ASP A 415 15.59 -24.07 26.24
C ASP A 415 15.34 -25.58 26.30
N LEU A 416 14.13 -25.98 25.89
CA LEU A 416 13.68 -27.37 25.87
C LEU A 416 14.16 -28.03 24.57
N GLY A 417 14.88 -29.15 24.66
CA GLY A 417 15.52 -29.76 23.51
C GLY A 417 16.72 -28.95 22.99
N CYS A 418 17.55 -28.43 23.90
CA CYS A 418 18.61 -27.47 23.57
C CYS A 418 19.71 -28.01 22.62
N GLY A 419 19.77 -29.33 22.40
CA GLY A 419 20.72 -29.99 21.52
C GLY A 419 22.16 -29.64 21.87
N GLY A 420 22.94 -29.23 20.87
CA GLY A 420 24.33 -28.78 21.06
C GLY A 420 24.49 -27.40 21.70
N GLY A 421 23.41 -26.74 22.17
CA GLY A 421 23.53 -25.51 22.97
C GLY A 421 23.87 -24.22 22.23
N PHE A 422 23.90 -24.21 20.88
CA PHE A 422 24.28 -23.02 20.09
C PHE A 422 23.45 -21.76 20.38
N PHE A 423 22.13 -21.92 20.59
CA PHE A 423 21.23 -20.82 20.92
C PHE A 423 21.55 -20.26 22.31
N LEU A 424 21.66 -21.13 23.31
CA LEU A 424 22.01 -20.79 24.69
C LEU A 424 23.39 -20.16 24.80
N PHE A 425 24.37 -20.62 24.03
CA PHE A 425 25.72 -20.02 23.98
C PHE A 425 25.67 -18.54 23.58
N ILE A 426 24.87 -18.19 22.57
CA ILE A 426 24.72 -16.79 22.14
C ILE A 426 24.04 -15.96 23.24
N LEU A 427 22.99 -16.50 23.86
CA LEU A 427 22.28 -15.81 24.94
C LEU A 427 23.14 -15.61 26.19
N LYS A 428 23.92 -16.61 26.60
CA LYS A 428 24.91 -16.50 27.70
C LYS A 428 25.87 -15.34 27.43
N ASN A 429 26.37 -15.24 26.20
CA ASN A 429 27.27 -14.16 25.79
C ASN A 429 26.62 -12.77 25.67
N LEU A 430 25.28 -12.70 25.60
CA LEU A 430 24.51 -11.47 25.65
C LEU A 430 24.10 -11.09 27.09
N GLY A 431 24.52 -11.86 28.11
CA GLY A 431 24.27 -11.60 29.52
C GLY A 431 23.00 -12.25 30.08
N HIS A 432 22.36 -13.15 29.33
CA HIS A 432 21.24 -13.94 29.85
C HIS A 432 21.73 -15.09 30.73
N SER A 433 20.94 -15.43 31.76
CA SER A 433 21.08 -16.69 32.48
C SER A 433 20.38 -17.78 31.65
N VAL A 434 21.06 -18.89 31.39
CA VAL A 434 20.60 -19.93 30.48
C VAL A 434 20.59 -21.30 31.15
N LEU A 435 19.60 -22.12 30.83
CA LEU A 435 19.55 -23.53 31.19
C LEU A 435 19.00 -24.34 30.02
N GLY A 436 19.71 -25.40 29.63
CA GLY A 436 19.20 -26.38 28.69
C GLY A 436 18.48 -27.52 29.40
N LEU A 437 17.41 -28.04 28.80
CA LEU A 437 16.80 -29.31 29.20
C LEU A 437 16.77 -30.21 27.98
N ASP A 438 17.44 -31.34 28.02
CA ASP A 438 17.48 -32.28 26.89
C ASP A 438 17.69 -33.72 27.37
N ILE A 439 17.50 -34.69 26.50
CA ILE A 439 17.76 -36.10 26.75
C ILE A 439 19.22 -36.45 26.47
N GLU A 440 19.77 -37.36 27.25
CA GLU A 440 21.12 -37.88 27.03
C GLU A 440 21.09 -38.98 25.96
N ARG A 441 21.05 -38.58 24.69
CA ARG A 441 21.05 -39.51 23.55
C ARG A 441 22.19 -39.30 22.55
N VAL A 442 22.82 -38.13 22.54
CA VAL A 442 23.80 -37.76 21.51
C VAL A 442 25.06 -37.22 22.19
N VAL A 443 26.13 -38.03 22.16
CA VAL A 443 27.43 -37.70 22.79
C VAL A 443 27.97 -36.37 22.29
N LEU A 444 27.87 -36.09 20.98
CA LEU A 444 28.26 -34.82 20.39
C LEU A 444 27.59 -33.60 21.05
N PHE A 445 26.32 -33.70 21.45
CA PHE A 445 25.63 -32.58 22.08
C PHE A 445 26.14 -32.30 23.49
N THR A 446 26.49 -33.36 24.24
CA THR A 446 27.17 -33.21 25.52
C THR A 446 28.53 -32.51 25.34
N GLU A 447 29.34 -32.95 24.39
CA GLU A 447 30.65 -32.34 24.11
C GLU A 447 30.55 -30.86 23.68
N LEU A 448 29.53 -30.51 22.91
CA LEU A 448 29.28 -29.13 22.48
C LEU A 448 28.78 -28.25 23.64
N LEU A 449 27.90 -28.77 24.51
CA LEU A 449 27.43 -28.05 25.69
C LEU A 449 28.57 -27.77 26.67
N GLU A 450 29.46 -28.75 26.87
CA GLU A 450 30.69 -28.58 27.66
C GLU A 450 31.60 -27.52 27.04
N LEU A 451 31.86 -27.62 25.72
CA LEU A 451 32.66 -26.63 24.98
C LEU A 451 32.10 -25.20 25.10
N PHE A 452 30.77 -25.05 25.12
CA PHE A 452 30.10 -23.77 25.26
C PHE A 452 29.87 -23.34 26.72
N GLU A 453 30.24 -24.20 27.67
CA GLU A 453 29.97 -24.05 29.10
C GLU A 453 28.49 -23.70 29.36
N VAL A 454 27.58 -24.39 28.69
CA VAL A 454 26.14 -24.22 28.83
C VAL A 454 25.60 -25.30 29.77
N PRO A 455 24.97 -24.96 30.89
CA PRO A 455 24.43 -25.95 31.81
C PRO A 455 23.22 -26.67 31.18
N ARG A 456 23.12 -27.98 31.44
CA ARG A 456 22.02 -28.83 31.00
C ARG A 456 21.47 -29.67 32.15
N VAL A 457 20.16 -29.79 32.23
CA VAL A 457 19.47 -30.85 32.99
C VAL A 457 19.06 -31.96 32.04
N VAL A 458 19.47 -33.20 32.36
CA VAL A 458 19.04 -34.37 31.59
C VAL A 458 17.65 -34.77 32.04
N TRP A 459 16.66 -34.56 31.18
CA TRP A 459 15.27 -34.92 31.47
C TRP A 459 14.50 -35.22 30.19
N LYS A 460 13.66 -36.26 30.24
CA LYS A 460 12.76 -36.60 29.13
C LYS A 460 11.41 -35.93 29.36
N ILE A 461 11.02 -35.05 28.44
CA ILE A 461 9.68 -34.47 28.45
C ILE A 461 8.68 -35.52 27.94
N SER A 462 7.70 -35.87 28.78
CA SER A 462 6.54 -36.68 28.40
C SER A 462 5.29 -35.80 28.37
N ALA A 463 4.35 -36.10 27.47
CA ALA A 463 3.09 -35.37 27.41
C ALA A 463 2.32 -35.53 28.73
N PHE A 464 1.78 -34.42 29.24
CA PHE A 464 0.99 -34.34 30.47
C PHE A 464 1.74 -34.66 31.78
N GLU A 465 3.07 -34.84 31.73
CA GLU A 465 3.90 -34.94 32.94
C GLU A 465 4.52 -33.56 33.25
N PRO A 466 4.57 -33.15 34.53
CA PRO A 466 5.24 -31.91 34.91
C PRO A 466 6.74 -31.99 34.63
N LEU A 467 7.34 -30.85 34.28
CA LEU A 467 8.79 -30.71 34.24
C LEU A 467 9.40 -30.89 35.64
N PRO A 468 10.68 -31.30 35.74
CA PRO A 468 11.34 -31.42 37.04
C PRO A 468 11.39 -30.05 37.72
N ASP A 469 11.49 -30.04 39.05
CA ASP A 469 11.79 -28.79 39.76
C ASP A 469 13.21 -28.35 39.41
N LEU A 470 13.30 -27.23 38.69
CA LEU A 470 14.56 -26.64 38.23
C LEU A 470 15.11 -25.60 39.23
N GLY A 471 14.50 -25.46 40.41
CA GLY A 471 14.97 -24.60 41.49
C GLY A 471 14.84 -23.09 41.23
N GLN A 472 14.25 -22.69 40.10
CA GLN A 472 14.05 -21.29 39.73
C GLN A 472 12.91 -21.10 38.73
N LYS A 473 12.39 -19.86 38.66
CA LYS A 473 11.47 -19.42 37.61
C LYS A 473 12.24 -18.86 36.42
N PHE A 474 11.71 -19.08 35.22
CA PHE A 474 12.27 -18.57 33.97
C PHE A 474 11.40 -17.44 33.42
N ASP A 475 12.05 -16.44 32.82
CA ASP A 475 11.39 -15.31 32.18
C ASP A 475 11.03 -15.63 30.72
N TRP A 476 11.70 -16.63 30.14
CA TRP A 476 11.46 -17.10 28.77
C TRP A 476 11.69 -18.59 28.65
N VAL A 477 10.80 -19.27 27.92
CA VAL A 477 10.92 -20.71 27.59
C VAL A 477 10.91 -20.87 26.08
N THR A 478 11.91 -21.54 25.53
CA THR A 478 12.02 -21.88 24.10
C THR A 478 11.98 -23.40 23.90
N ALA A 479 11.58 -23.83 22.71
CA ALA A 479 11.48 -25.23 22.29
C ALA A 479 11.73 -25.37 20.79
#